data_AF-A0AB38ENG4-F1
#
_entry.id   AF-A0AB38ENG4-F1
#
_cell.length_a   1.000
_cell.length_b   1.000
_cell.length_c   1.000
_cell.angle_alpha   90.00
_cell.angle_beta   90.00
_cell.angle_gamma   90.00
#
_symmetry.space_group_name_H-M   'P 1'
#
loop_
_entity.id
_entity.type
_entity.pdbx_description
1 polymer ?
#
loop_
_entity_poly.entity_id
_entity_poly.type
_entity_poly.pdbx_seq_one_letter_code
_entity_poly.pdbx_strand_id
1 'polypeptide(L)'
;MKTLEQYDFAFATGVPRAQLQELAALSFVGRAENIVFLGPSGVGKSHLAIALAYRAVMAGIKTRFVTAADLMLQLTAAHRQERLKE
;
A
#
# COMPACT_ATOMS: atom_id res chain seq x y z
N MET A 1 8.58 -12.34 -3.35
CA MET A 1 7.62 -11.26 -3.65
C MET A 1 6.31 -11.55 -2.93
N LYS A 2 5.66 -10.57 -2.28
CA LYS A 2 4.37 -10.78 -1.58
C LYS A 2 3.23 -10.59 -2.58
N THR A 3 2.30 -11.53 -2.64
CA THR A 3 1.17 -11.54 -3.60
C THR A 3 -0.16 -11.72 -2.86
N LEU A 4 -1.27 -11.40 -3.51
CA LEU A 4 -2.60 -11.55 -2.89
C LEU A 4 -2.94 -13.03 -2.69
N GLU A 5 -2.46 -13.88 -3.60
CA GLU A 5 -2.67 -15.33 -3.61
C GLU A 5 -1.95 -16.02 -2.44
N GLN A 6 -0.87 -15.41 -1.94
CA GLN A 6 -0.11 -15.88 -0.77
C GLN A 6 -0.65 -15.35 0.56
N TYR A 7 -1.71 -14.53 0.56
CA TYR A 7 -2.27 -14.00 1.79
C TYR A 7 -3.12 -15.07 2.49
N ASP A 8 -2.75 -15.41 3.72
CA ASP A 8 -3.50 -16.36 4.54
C ASP A 8 -4.68 -15.68 5.24
N PHE A 9 -5.86 -15.83 4.66
CA PHE A 9 -7.12 -15.32 5.21
C PHE A 9 -7.61 -16.07 6.46
N ALA A 10 -7.08 -17.26 6.75
CA ALA A 10 -7.41 -17.97 7.99
C ALA A 10 -6.61 -17.40 9.18
N PHE A 11 -5.40 -16.89 8.93
CA PHE A 11 -4.55 -16.28 9.94
C PHE A 11 -4.94 -14.82 10.27
N ALA A 12 -5.34 -14.05 9.26
CA ALA A 12 -5.66 -12.63 9.42
C ALA A 12 -7.19 -12.38 9.42
N THR A 13 -7.79 -12.44 10.60
CA THR A 13 -9.20 -12.09 10.80
C THR A 13 -9.37 -10.57 10.69
N GLY A 14 -10.01 -10.09 9.62
CA GLY A 14 -10.40 -8.67 9.56
C GLY A 14 -10.67 -8.09 8.18
N VAL A 15 -10.14 -8.69 7.09
CA VAL A 15 -10.36 -8.17 5.74
C VAL A 15 -11.23 -9.13 4.93
N PRO A 16 -12.46 -8.74 4.53
CA PRO A 16 -13.31 -9.57 3.68
C PRO A 16 -12.64 -9.89 2.35
N ARG A 17 -12.65 -11.16 1.94
CA ARG A 17 -12.08 -11.63 0.65
C ARG A 17 -12.62 -10.85 -0.55
N ALA A 18 -13.92 -10.55 -0.56
CA ALA A 18 -14.58 -9.80 -1.63
C ALA A 18 -13.99 -8.38 -1.77
N GLN A 19 -13.77 -7.68 -0.65
CA GLN A 19 -13.17 -6.36 -0.66
C GLN A 19 -11.73 -6.40 -1.20
N LEU A 20 -10.95 -7.42 -0.83
CA LEU A 20 -9.60 -7.57 -1.38
C LEU A 20 -9.58 -7.86 -2.88
N GLN A 21 -10.55 -8.62 -3.39
CA GLN A 21 -10.71 -8.85 -4.83
C GLN A 21 -11.08 -7.57 -5.57
N GLU A 22 -11.94 -6.73 -4.98
CA GLU A 22 -12.27 -5.42 -5.55
C GLU A 22 -11.04 -4.50 -5.62
N LEU A 23 -10.26 -4.44 -4.53
CA LEU A 23 -9.00 -3.69 -4.51
C LEU A 23 -7.98 -4.24 -5.53
N ALA A 24 -8.00 -5.54 -5.79
CA ALA A 24 -7.13 -6.20 -6.76
C ALA A 24 -7.42 -5.80 -8.22
N ALA A 25 -8.58 -5.20 -8.48
CA ALA A 25 -8.94 -4.61 -9.77
C ALA A 25 -8.37 -3.19 -9.95
N LEU A 26 -7.74 -2.60 -8.92
CA LEU A 26 -7.06 -1.31 -8.95
C LEU A 26 -7.94 -0.10 -9.30
N SER A 27 -9.27 -0.26 -9.27
CA SER A 27 -10.23 0.78 -9.64
C SER A 27 -10.14 2.03 -8.74
N PHE A 28 -9.69 1.85 -7.49
CA PHE A 28 -9.40 2.94 -6.54
C PHE A 28 -8.37 3.95 -7.06
N VAL A 29 -7.43 3.53 -7.92
CA VAL A 29 -6.41 4.42 -8.50
C VAL A 29 -7.08 5.44 -9.42
N GLY A 30 -7.97 4.99 -10.30
CA GLY A 30 -8.71 5.87 -11.22
C GLY A 30 -9.73 6.76 -10.50
N ARG A 31 -10.25 6.31 -9.35
CA ARG A 31 -11.16 7.09 -8.50
C ARG A 31 -10.46 8.04 -7.52
N ALA A 32 -9.12 8.05 -7.48
CA ALA A 32 -8.33 8.80 -6.51
C ALA A 32 -8.71 8.51 -5.04
N GLU A 33 -8.99 7.24 -4.74
CA GLU A 33 -9.36 6.77 -3.40
C GLU A 33 -8.16 6.22 -2.64
N ASN A 34 -8.07 6.56 -1.35
CA ASN A 34 -7.03 6.06 -0.46
C ASN A 34 -7.44 4.74 0.19
N ILE A 35 -6.50 3.81 0.32
CA ILE A 35 -6.68 2.56 1.06
C ILE A 35 -5.89 2.66 2.37
N VAL A 36 -6.56 2.39 3.49
CA VAL A 36 -5.94 2.34 4.81
C VAL A 36 -6.19 0.98 5.45
N PHE A 37 -5.12 0.24 5.73
CA PHE A 37 -5.20 -1.01 6.48
C PHE A 37 -5.02 -0.72 7.98
N LEU A 38 -6.02 -1.09 8.79
CA LEU A 38 -6.00 -0.93 10.24
C LEU A 38 -6.02 -2.30 10.93
N GLY A 39 -5.30 -2.41 12.05
CA GLY A 39 -5.28 -3.62 12.86
C GLY A 39 -3.96 -3.82 13.63
N PRO A 40 -3.89 -4.83 14.50
CA PRO A 40 -2.72 -5.13 15.34
C PRO A 40 -1.43 -5.35 14.54
N SER A 41 -0.27 -5.28 15.20
CA SER A 41 0.99 -5.67 14.56
C SER A 41 0.96 -7.14 14.13
N GLY A 42 1.62 -7.49 13.02
CA GLY A 42 1.72 -8.87 12.55
C GLY A 42 0.56 -9.42 11.72
N VAL A 43 -0.57 -8.72 11.58
CA VAL A 43 -1.77 -9.22 10.86
C VAL A 43 -1.71 -9.12 9.32
N GLY A 44 -0.53 -8.84 8.75
CA GLY A 44 -0.33 -8.83 7.30
C GLY A 44 -0.68 -7.54 6.56
N LYS A 45 -0.86 -6.39 7.25
CA LYS A 45 -1.12 -5.08 6.61
C LYS A 45 -0.10 -4.72 5.53
N SER A 46 1.19 -4.83 5.85
CA SER A 46 2.27 -4.55 4.90
C SER A 46 2.30 -5.56 3.75
N HIS A 47 1.92 -6.82 3.99
CA HIS A 47 1.79 -7.82 2.92
C HIS A 47 0.72 -7.39 1.92
N LEU A 48 -0.47 -6.99 2.39
CA LEU A 48 -1.56 -6.53 1.53
C LEU A 48 -1.17 -5.29 0.73
N ALA A 49 -0.53 -4.30 1.37
CA ALA A 49 -0.04 -3.11 0.69
C ALA A 49 0.98 -3.45 -0.41
N ILE A 50 1.95 -4.33 -0.12
CA ILE A 50 2.96 -4.77 -1.10
C ILE A 50 2.31 -5.58 -2.23
N ALA A 51 1.34 -6.43 -1.93
CA ALA A 51 0.65 -7.24 -2.92
C ALA A 51 -0.17 -6.38 -3.90
N LEU A 52 -0.89 -5.37 -3.40
CA LEU A 52 -1.59 -4.39 -4.24
C LEU A 52 -0.62 -3.54 -5.05
N ALA A 53 0.48 -3.08 -4.43
CA ALA A 53 1.54 -2.36 -5.13
C ALA A 53 2.14 -3.19 -6.26
N TYR A 54 2.37 -4.48 -6.03
CA TYR A 54 2.86 -5.40 -7.06
C TYR A 54 1.86 -5.52 -8.22
N ARG A 55 0.56 -5.65 -7.93
CA ARG A 55 -0.49 -5.66 -8.96
C ARG A 55 -0.50 -4.36 -9.78
N ALA A 56 -0.33 -3.21 -9.12
CA ALA A 56 -0.23 -1.92 -9.80
C ALA A 56 0.98 -1.84 -10.73
N VAL A 57 2.15 -2.35 -10.31
CA VAL A 57 3.34 -2.46 -11.18
C VAL A 57 3.06 -3.35 -12.39
N MET A 58 2.42 -4.50 -12.21
CA MET A 58 2.05 -5.38 -13.33
C MET A 58 1.06 -4.73 -14.31
N ALA A 59 0.24 -3.80 -13.84
CA ALA A 59 -0.66 -2.99 -14.66
C ALA A 59 0.02 -1.76 -15.30
N GLY A 60 1.34 -1.59 -15.16
CA GLY A 60 2.09 -0.45 -15.71
C GLY A 60 1.93 0.86 -14.92
N ILE A 61 1.36 0.81 -13.72
CA ILE A 61 1.16 1.99 -12.86
C ILE A 61 2.44 2.25 -12.05
N LYS A 62 2.98 3.47 -12.16
CA LYS A 62 4.13 3.91 -11.37
C LYS A 62 3.80 3.83 -9.89
N THR A 63 4.58 3.03 -9.18
CA THR A 63 4.31 2.68 -7.79
C THR A 63 5.57 2.91 -6.94
N ARG A 64 5.41 3.41 -5.73
CA ARG A 64 6.49 3.62 -4.76
C ARG A 64 6.09 3.04 -3.41
N PHE A 65 7.01 2.32 -2.79
CA PHE A 65 6.89 1.90 -1.39
C PHE A 65 7.87 2.71 -0.54
N VAL A 66 7.40 3.27 0.56
CA VAL A 66 8.22 4.06 1.50
C VAL A 66 7.64 3.90 2.90
N THR A 67 8.49 3.80 3.92
CA THR A 67 8.01 3.81 5.30
C THR A 67 7.62 5.23 5.71
N ALA A 68 6.71 5.37 6.68
CA ALA A 68 6.35 6.70 7.19
C ALA A 68 7.57 7.44 7.76
N ALA A 69 8.46 6.72 8.46
CA ALA A 69 9.68 7.29 9.02
C ALA A 69 10.62 7.82 7.93
N ASP A 70 10.88 7.03 6.88
CA ASP A 70 11.74 7.45 5.77
C ASP A 70 11.13 8.60 4.98
N LEU A 71 9.80 8.58 4.79
CA LEU A 71 9.09 9.66 4.12
C LEU A 71 9.23 10.97 4.90
N MET A 72 9.02 10.94 6.22
CA MET A 72 9.20 12.11 7.08
C MET A 72 10.64 12.63 7.06
N LEU A 73 11.63 11.74 7.07
CA LEU A 73 13.03 12.12 6.96
C LEU A 73 13.33 12.82 5.62
N GLN A 74 12.84 12.27 4.52
CA GLN A 74 13.00 12.84 3.17
C GLN A 74 12.33 14.22 3.06
N LEU A 75 11.10 14.36 3.56
CA LEU A 75 10.36 15.62 3.55
C LEU A 75 11.05 16.67 4.42
N THR A 76 11.53 16.30 5.60
CA THR A 76 12.24 17.22 6.51
C THR A 76 13.55 17.70 5.89
N ALA A 77 14.32 16.80 5.26
CA ALA A 77 15.56 17.15 4.59
C ALA A 77 15.30 18.07 3.38
N ALA A 78 14.26 17.79 2.58
CA ALA A 78 13.88 18.61 1.44
C ALA A 78 13.41 20.01 1.86
N HIS A 79 12.65 20.11 2.95
CA HIS A 79 12.19 21.38 3.50
C HIS A 79 13.37 22.26 3.97
N ARG A 80 14.35 21.67 4.67
CA ARG A 80 15.57 22.39 5.10
C ARG A 80 16.44 22.88 3.94
N GLN A 81 16.32 22.27 2.77
CA GLN A 81 17.08 22.61 1.57
C GLN A 81 16.30 23.50 0.59
N GLU A 82 15.10 23.98 0.98
CA GLU A 82 14.18 24.74 0.10
C GLU A 82 13.83 24.00 -1.21
N ARG A 83 13.89 22.66 -1.19
CA ARG A 83 13.61 21.78 -2.34
C ARG A 83 12.22 21.16 -2.32
N LEU A 84 11.43 21.45 -1.28
CA LEU A 84 10.03 21.07 -1.25
C LEU A 84 9.28 21.98 -2.24
N LYS A 85 8.82 21.43 -3.36
CA LYS A 85 7.98 22.17 -4.31
C LYS A 85 6.57 22.24 -3.73
N GLU A 86 5.99 23.44 -3.70
CA GLU A 86 4.56 23.67 -3.44
C GLU A 86 3.67 23.01 -4.50
#